data_AF-A0A8S3ZZL2-F1
#
_entry.id   AF-A0A8S3ZZL2-F1
#
_cell.length_a   1.000
_cell.length_b   1.000
_cell.length_c   1.000
_cell.angle_alpha   90.00
_cell.angle_beta   90.00
_cell.angle_gamma   90.00
#
_symmetry.space_group_name_H-M   'P 1'
#
loop_
_entity.id
_entity.type
_entity.pdbx_description
1 polymer ?
#
loop_
_entity_poly.entity_id
_entity_poly.type
_entity_poly.pdbx_seq_one_letter_code
_entity_poly.pdbx_strand_id
1 'polypeptide(L)'
;TIAEKPATGILTPVHLLCKEGQSVNILVTESKTAKEAMDDLKRNKAAPDLRSYILYEQLFRGALERPLFPEDLVAVTTKRWAEWESWVLEDSSVCLCVQGPELLEKLDNSFNRNHDLASKLQYCDAKSRKFKRKTVRFQQCKLALYSDSQGFSESVSWKVEDMTIYLGTMHKKNPTPSRYCLTFTVTGEKYTKPPFGHCLCFDTEDELYRWAAAMYTAQHPAGLLSWLNK
;
A
#
# COMPACT_ATOMS: atom_id res chain seq x y z
N THR A 1 -29.01 -22.83 -23.24
CA THR A 1 -27.94 -23.07 -22.25
C THR A 1 -26.78 -22.17 -22.62
N ILE A 2 -26.56 -21.07 -21.89
CA ILE A 2 -25.41 -20.19 -22.14
C ILE A 2 -24.20 -20.93 -21.56
N ALA A 3 -23.31 -21.41 -22.42
CA ALA A 3 -22.05 -22.00 -21.98
C ALA A 3 -21.24 -20.91 -21.28
N GLU A 4 -20.99 -21.07 -19.97
CA GLU A 4 -20.04 -20.24 -19.27
C GLU A 4 -18.68 -20.37 -19.96
N LYS A 5 -18.18 -19.27 -20.52
CA LYS A 5 -16.81 -19.21 -21.02
C LYS A 5 -15.89 -19.59 -19.87
N PRO A 6 -14.90 -20.48 -20.06
CA PRO A 6 -13.94 -20.79 -19.02
C PRO A 6 -13.27 -19.48 -18.59
N ALA A 7 -13.32 -19.18 -17.30
CA ALA A 7 -12.71 -17.98 -16.76
C ALA A 7 -11.19 -18.09 -16.92
N THR A 8 -10.63 -17.35 -17.88
CA THR A 8 -9.18 -17.22 -18.06
C THR A 8 -8.61 -16.44 -16.89
N GLY A 9 -7.69 -17.03 -16.13
CA GLY A 9 -7.07 -16.42 -14.96
C GLY A 9 -5.72 -17.03 -14.62
N ILE A 10 -4.98 -16.38 -13.72
CA ILE A 10 -3.64 -16.78 -13.28
C ILE A 10 -3.74 -17.34 -11.86
N LEU A 11 -3.18 -18.52 -11.61
CA LEU A 11 -3.02 -19.05 -10.26
C LEU A 11 -1.96 -18.23 -9.52
N THR A 12 -2.39 -17.53 -8.47
CA THR A 12 -1.51 -16.67 -7.67
C THR A 12 -1.45 -17.20 -6.24
N PRO A 13 -0.25 -17.40 -5.67
CA PRO A 13 -0.10 -17.81 -4.28
C PRO A 13 -0.46 -16.66 -3.34
N VAL A 14 -1.26 -16.96 -2.31
CA VAL A 14 -1.49 -16.08 -1.16
C VAL A 14 -0.91 -16.75 0.07
N HIS A 15 0.01 -16.05 0.74
CA HIS A 15 0.66 -16.53 1.95
C HIS A 15 -0.25 -16.32 3.17
N LEU A 16 -0.40 -17.37 3.98
CA LEU A 16 -1.20 -17.34 5.20
C LEU A 16 -0.34 -16.88 6.37
N LEU A 17 -0.71 -15.76 6.99
CA LEU A 17 -0.10 -15.15 8.19
C LEU A 17 1.33 -14.61 7.99
N CYS A 18 2.21 -15.34 7.31
CA CYS A 18 3.57 -14.92 6.98
C CYS A 18 4.05 -15.55 5.66
N LYS A 19 5.05 -14.94 5.02
CA LYS A 19 5.60 -15.41 3.74
C LYS A 19 6.25 -16.80 3.86
N GLU A 20 6.86 -17.09 5.01
CA GLU A 20 7.46 -18.38 5.37
C GLU A 20 6.41 -19.44 5.79
N GLY A 21 5.14 -19.05 5.85
CA GLY A 21 4.01 -19.90 6.21
C GLY A 21 3.44 -20.69 5.03
N GLN A 22 2.27 -21.29 5.26
CA GLN A 22 1.53 -21.99 4.21
C GLN A 22 1.02 -21.01 3.16
N SER A 23 1.03 -21.40 1.89
CA SER A 23 0.41 -20.62 0.82
C SER A 23 -0.76 -21.36 0.19
N VAL A 24 -1.82 -20.64 -0.16
CA VAL A 24 -2.96 -21.16 -0.91
C VAL A 24 -3.01 -20.45 -2.26
N ASN A 25 -3.11 -21.22 -3.34
CA ASN A 25 -3.28 -20.66 -4.67
C ASN A 25 -4.74 -20.25 -4.87
N ILE A 26 -4.94 -19.02 -5.32
CA ILE A 26 -6.24 -18.51 -5.78
C ILE A 26 -6.19 -18.27 -7.28
N LEU A 27 -7.30 -18.50 -7.98
CA LEU A 27 -7.43 -18.15 -9.39
C LEU A 27 -7.73 -16.66 -9.50
N VAL A 28 -6.79 -15.84 -9.99
CA VAL A 28 -6.98 -14.40 -10.22
C VAL A 28 -7.48 -14.18 -11.64
N THR A 29 -8.73 -13.73 -11.77
CA THR A 29 -9.32 -13.27 -13.03
C THR A 29 -9.23 -11.74 -13.11
N GLU A 30 -9.43 -11.17 -14.29
CA GLU A 30 -9.43 -9.72 -14.52
C GLU A 30 -10.37 -8.93 -13.60
N SER A 31 -11.51 -9.52 -13.26
CA SER A 31 -12.53 -8.92 -12.42
C SER A 31 -12.45 -9.34 -10.95
N LYS A 32 -11.50 -10.21 -10.56
CA LYS A 32 -11.45 -10.73 -9.20
C LYS A 32 -11.09 -9.61 -8.22
N THR A 33 -12.02 -9.33 -7.34
CA THR A 33 -11.87 -8.38 -6.23
C THR A 33 -11.14 -9.01 -5.05
N ALA A 34 -10.57 -8.19 -4.17
CA ALA A 34 -9.96 -8.66 -2.93
C ALA A 34 -11.00 -9.33 -2.03
N LYS A 35 -12.26 -8.86 -2.05
CA LYS A 35 -13.37 -9.53 -1.36
C LYS A 35 -13.58 -10.96 -1.85
N GLU A 36 -13.71 -11.15 -3.16
CA GLU A 36 -13.92 -12.49 -3.74
C GLU A 36 -12.72 -13.41 -3.47
N ALA A 37 -11.50 -12.87 -3.54
CA ALA A 37 -10.29 -13.60 -3.18
C ALA A 37 -10.30 -14.05 -1.70
N MET A 38 -10.70 -13.18 -0.78
CA MET A 38 -10.86 -13.53 0.64
C MET A 38 -11.99 -14.54 0.85
N ASP A 39 -13.09 -14.44 0.11
CA ASP A 39 -14.20 -15.41 0.18
C ASP A 39 -13.76 -16.81 -0.33
N ASP A 40 -12.93 -16.87 -1.38
CA ASP A 40 -12.30 -18.13 -1.83
C ASP A 40 -11.40 -18.73 -0.76
N LEU A 41 -10.55 -17.92 -0.13
CA LEU A 41 -9.66 -18.36 0.94
C LEU A 41 -10.43 -18.88 2.15
N LYS A 42 -11.51 -18.19 2.57
CA LYS A 42 -12.39 -18.62 3.67
C LYS A 42 -13.10 -19.95 3.40
N ARG A 43 -13.40 -20.25 2.13
CA ARG A 43 -13.95 -21.57 1.72
C ARG A 43 -12.90 -22.67 1.68
N ASN A 44 -11.62 -22.33 1.64
CA ASN A 44 -10.55 -23.30 1.59
C ASN A 44 -10.34 -23.92 2.98
N LYS A 45 -10.64 -25.22 3.11
CA LYS A 45 -10.50 -25.97 4.37
C LYS A 45 -9.07 -26.05 4.90
N ALA A 46 -8.06 -25.73 4.08
CA ALA A 46 -6.67 -25.66 4.48
C ALA A 46 -6.26 -24.30 5.08
N ALA A 47 -7.12 -23.28 4.97
CA ALA A 47 -6.89 -21.97 5.58
C ALA A 47 -7.40 -21.96 7.04
N PRO A 48 -6.75 -21.19 7.95
CA PRO A 48 -7.26 -20.97 9.30
C PRO A 48 -8.59 -20.19 9.27
N ASP A 49 -9.22 -19.96 10.44
CA ASP A 49 -10.39 -19.08 10.50
C ASP A 49 -9.97 -17.63 10.17
N LEU A 50 -10.32 -17.19 8.96
CA LEU A 50 -9.92 -15.89 8.40
C LEU A 50 -11.00 -14.81 8.56
N ARG A 51 -11.95 -14.95 9.50
CA ARG A 51 -13.07 -13.99 9.67
C ARG A 51 -12.63 -12.53 9.82
N SER A 52 -11.55 -12.28 10.56
CA SER A 52 -11.01 -10.94 10.84
C SER A 52 -9.78 -10.59 9.99
N TYR A 53 -9.47 -11.37 8.96
CA TYR A 53 -8.26 -11.18 8.17
C TYR A 53 -8.49 -10.32 6.94
N ILE A 54 -7.42 -9.70 6.48
CA ILE A 54 -7.37 -8.78 5.36
C ILE A 54 -6.30 -9.24 4.40
N LEU A 55 -6.55 -9.06 3.10
CA LEU A 55 -5.54 -9.30 2.07
C LEU A 55 -4.60 -8.11 1.98
N TYR A 56 -3.30 -8.37 2.02
CA TYR A 56 -2.24 -7.38 1.91
C TYR A 56 -1.37 -7.65 0.70
N GLU A 57 -0.88 -6.58 0.09
CA GLU A 57 0.31 -6.63 -0.77
C GLU A 57 1.54 -6.34 0.10
N GLN A 58 2.56 -7.19 -0.01
CA GLN A 58 3.86 -6.97 0.60
C GLN A 58 4.94 -6.90 -0.47
N LEU A 59 5.86 -5.95 -0.32
CA LEU A 59 7.05 -5.80 -1.16
C LEU A 59 8.33 -5.87 -0.32
N PHE A 60 9.43 -6.26 -0.96
CA PHE A 60 10.76 -6.34 -0.36
C PHE A 60 10.77 -7.13 0.97
N ARG A 61 10.11 -8.30 0.98
CA ARG A 61 9.99 -9.18 2.16
C ARG A 61 9.32 -8.48 3.35
N GLY A 62 8.20 -7.80 3.09
CA GLY A 62 7.41 -7.08 4.10
C GLY A 62 8.05 -5.79 4.60
N ALA A 63 9.05 -5.24 3.90
CA ALA A 63 9.56 -3.91 4.23
C ALA A 63 8.60 -2.79 3.78
N LEU A 64 7.74 -3.09 2.82
CA LEU A 64 6.60 -2.29 2.41
C LEU A 64 5.36 -3.16 2.46
N GLU A 65 4.28 -2.66 3.02
CA GLU A 65 2.98 -3.33 3.03
C GLU A 65 1.83 -2.36 2.82
N ARG A 66 0.76 -2.84 2.18
CA ARG A 66 -0.50 -2.12 2.11
C ARG A 66 -1.69 -3.07 2.14
N PRO A 67 -2.81 -2.68 2.76
CA PRO A 67 -4.06 -3.43 2.68
C PRO A 67 -4.63 -3.34 1.26
N LEU A 68 -5.29 -4.41 0.82
CA LEU A 68 -6.21 -4.41 -0.31
C LEU A 68 -7.64 -4.29 0.21
N PHE A 69 -8.34 -3.27 -0.25
CA PHE A 69 -9.74 -3.03 0.12
C PHE A 69 -10.68 -3.93 -0.67
N PRO A 70 -11.91 -4.21 -0.19
CA PRO A 70 -12.82 -5.16 -0.81
C PRO A 70 -13.02 -4.97 -2.32
N GLU A 71 -13.04 -3.71 -2.77
CA GLU A 71 -13.26 -3.31 -4.16
C GLU A 71 -11.99 -3.38 -5.02
N ASP A 72 -10.81 -3.51 -4.41
CA ASP A 72 -9.54 -3.56 -5.14
C ASP A 72 -9.49 -4.81 -6.03
N LEU A 73 -9.12 -4.61 -7.29
CA LEU A 73 -8.89 -5.71 -8.22
C LEU A 73 -7.53 -6.35 -7.93
N VAL A 74 -7.53 -7.64 -7.58
CA VAL A 74 -6.31 -8.40 -7.33
C VAL A 74 -5.43 -8.43 -8.58
N ALA A 75 -6.06 -8.57 -9.76
CA ALA A 75 -5.38 -8.54 -11.04
C ALA A 75 -4.60 -7.24 -11.30
N VAL A 76 -5.11 -6.09 -10.87
CA VAL A 76 -4.41 -4.80 -11.02
C VAL A 76 -3.12 -4.80 -10.20
N THR A 77 -3.17 -5.36 -8.98
CA THR A 77 -1.99 -5.51 -8.12
C THR A 77 -0.97 -6.46 -8.74
N THR A 78 -1.38 -7.66 -9.13
CA THR A 78 -0.45 -8.67 -9.67
C THR A 78 0.10 -8.32 -11.04
N LYS A 79 -0.66 -7.62 -11.90
CA LYS A 79 -0.17 -7.13 -13.20
C LYS A 79 0.91 -6.08 -13.04
N ARG A 80 0.76 -5.19 -12.06
CA ARG A 80 1.76 -4.17 -11.76
C ARG A 80 3.11 -4.79 -11.42
N TRP A 81 3.13 -5.95 -10.76
CA TRP A 81 4.38 -6.67 -10.50
C TRP A 81 5.09 -7.08 -11.79
N ALA A 82 4.35 -7.49 -12.81
CA ALA A 82 4.92 -7.86 -14.10
C ALA A 82 5.44 -6.65 -14.90
N GLU A 83 4.96 -5.45 -14.58
CA GLU A 83 5.44 -4.19 -15.17
C GLU A 83 6.70 -3.64 -14.47
N TRP A 84 7.00 -4.13 -13.27
CA TRP A 84 8.19 -3.71 -12.55
C TRP A 84 9.45 -4.39 -13.07
N GLU A 85 10.56 -3.67 -12.93
CA GLU A 85 11.87 -4.20 -13.29
C GLU A 85 12.24 -5.41 -12.42
N SER A 86 13.12 -6.26 -12.97
CA SER A 86 13.55 -7.51 -12.33
C SER A 86 14.08 -7.32 -10.91
N TRP A 87 14.74 -6.20 -10.61
CA TRP A 87 15.29 -5.91 -9.28
C TRP A 87 14.21 -5.82 -8.19
N VAL A 88 12.98 -5.46 -8.55
CA VAL A 88 11.84 -5.46 -7.62
C VAL A 88 11.37 -6.89 -7.35
N LEU A 89 11.55 -7.79 -8.31
CA LEU A 89 11.10 -9.18 -8.28
C LEU A 89 12.16 -10.15 -7.74
N GLU A 90 13.39 -9.69 -7.52
CA GLU A 90 14.48 -10.48 -6.93
C GLU A 90 14.02 -11.16 -5.62
N ASP A 91 14.35 -12.45 -5.46
CA ASP A 91 14.02 -13.28 -4.28
C ASP A 91 12.54 -13.31 -3.85
N SER A 92 11.62 -13.29 -4.82
CA SER A 92 10.16 -13.26 -4.56
C SER A 92 9.79 -12.11 -3.63
N SER A 93 10.41 -10.95 -3.81
CA SER A 93 10.27 -9.79 -2.93
C SER A 93 8.81 -9.34 -2.75
N VAL A 94 7.96 -9.64 -3.73
CA VAL A 94 6.54 -9.27 -3.79
C VAL A 94 5.64 -10.47 -3.50
N CYS A 95 4.58 -10.28 -2.72
CA CYS A 95 3.58 -11.32 -2.49
C CYS A 95 2.24 -10.76 -2.01
N LEU A 96 1.20 -11.59 -2.11
CA LEU A 96 -0.05 -11.41 -1.39
C LEU A 96 0.04 -12.18 -0.08
N CYS A 97 -0.41 -11.58 1.02
CA CYS A 97 -0.51 -12.27 2.31
C CYS A 97 -1.81 -11.91 3.04
N VAL A 98 -2.31 -12.80 3.89
CA VAL A 98 -3.39 -12.47 4.81
C VAL A 98 -2.82 -12.12 6.18
N GLN A 99 -3.26 -10.98 6.74
CA GLN A 99 -2.90 -10.53 8.09
C GLN A 99 -4.16 -10.10 8.86
N GLY A 100 -4.04 -9.94 10.18
CA GLY A 100 -5.12 -9.41 11.00
C GLY A 100 -5.44 -7.94 10.71
N PRO A 101 -6.49 -7.38 11.35
CA PRO A 101 -6.98 -6.05 11.05
C PRO A 101 -6.24 -4.94 11.82
N GLU A 102 -5.25 -5.29 12.66
CA GLU A 102 -4.66 -4.41 13.65
C GLU A 102 -4.07 -3.13 13.02
N LEU A 103 -3.53 -3.24 11.81
CA LEU A 103 -3.02 -2.07 11.10
C LEU A 103 -4.15 -1.13 10.68
N LEU A 104 -5.23 -1.65 10.08
CA LEU A 104 -6.37 -0.81 9.72
C LEU A 104 -7.05 -0.21 10.95
N GLU A 105 -7.14 -0.96 12.06
CA GLU A 105 -7.65 -0.45 13.33
C GLU A 105 -6.81 0.72 13.85
N LYS A 106 -5.48 0.62 13.80
CA LYS A 106 -4.60 1.74 14.16
C LYS A 106 -4.81 2.96 13.26
N LEU A 107 -4.94 2.75 11.95
CA LEU A 107 -5.18 3.83 10.99
C LEU A 107 -6.53 4.51 11.24
N ASP A 108 -7.60 3.73 11.41
CA ASP A 108 -8.95 4.23 11.68
C ASP A 108 -8.99 5.04 12.98
N ASN A 109 -8.35 4.54 14.05
CA ASN A 109 -8.23 5.25 15.32
C ASN A 109 -7.37 6.53 15.24
N SER A 110 -6.43 6.60 14.28
CA SER A 110 -5.58 7.78 14.05
C SER A 110 -6.21 8.82 13.14
N PHE A 111 -7.36 8.50 12.54
CA PHE A 111 -8.02 9.35 11.57
C PHE A 111 -8.65 10.58 12.24
N ASN A 112 -8.36 11.75 11.68
CA ASN A 112 -9.03 13.00 12.02
C ASN A 112 -9.74 13.54 10.77
N ARG A 113 -11.02 13.92 10.92
CA ARG A 113 -11.84 14.48 9.84
C ARG A 113 -11.27 15.77 9.24
N ASN A 114 -10.41 16.47 9.97
CA ASN A 114 -9.63 17.55 9.39
C ASN A 114 -8.46 16.98 8.59
N HIS A 115 -8.65 16.84 7.27
CA HIS A 115 -7.65 16.27 6.37
C HIS A 115 -6.48 17.21 6.07
N ASP A 116 -6.52 18.47 6.54
CA ASP A 116 -5.46 19.44 6.29
C ASP A 116 -4.27 19.15 7.20
N LEU A 117 -3.29 18.43 6.66
CA LEU A 117 -2.04 18.09 7.34
C LEU A 117 -0.90 18.93 6.77
N ALA A 118 -0.06 19.49 7.63
CA ALA A 118 1.16 20.18 7.23
C ALA A 118 2.30 19.88 8.20
N SER A 119 3.46 19.48 7.69
CA SER A 119 4.65 19.21 8.52
C SER A 119 5.96 19.36 7.74
N LYS A 120 7.08 19.48 8.44
CA LYS A 120 8.43 19.45 7.87
C LYS A 120 9.00 18.03 7.96
N LEU A 121 8.81 17.25 6.90
CA LEU A 121 9.18 15.84 6.86
C LEU A 121 10.52 15.62 6.16
N GLN A 122 11.18 14.51 6.46
CA GLN A 122 12.30 14.03 5.64
C GLN A 122 11.72 13.33 4.41
N TYR A 123 12.10 13.78 3.22
CA TYR A 123 11.59 13.28 1.95
C TYR A 123 12.72 12.76 1.06
N CYS A 124 12.49 11.59 0.46
CA CYS A 124 13.34 10.97 -0.55
C CYS A 124 12.54 10.84 -1.84
N ASP A 125 13.03 11.42 -2.94
CA ASP A 125 12.40 11.26 -4.24
C ASP A 125 12.70 9.88 -4.86
N ALA A 126 11.90 9.46 -5.84
CA ALA A 126 12.03 8.17 -6.51
C ALA A 126 13.32 7.97 -7.33
N LYS A 127 14.17 8.99 -7.46
CA LYS A 127 15.40 8.97 -8.28
C LYS A 127 16.68 9.10 -7.44
N SER A 128 16.54 9.50 -6.18
CA SER A 128 17.63 9.84 -5.25
C SER A 128 17.52 8.98 -4.00
N ARG A 129 18.65 8.56 -3.42
CA ARG A 129 18.68 7.85 -2.12
C ARG A 129 18.88 8.80 -0.93
N LYS A 130 18.89 10.11 -1.16
CA LYS A 130 19.17 11.13 -0.14
C LYS A 130 17.88 11.77 0.35
N PHE A 131 17.66 11.67 1.66
CA PHE A 131 16.60 12.39 2.34
C PHE A 131 16.93 13.88 2.43
N LYS A 132 15.91 14.72 2.19
CA LYS A 132 15.96 16.17 2.36
C LYS A 132 14.75 16.60 3.17
N ARG A 133 14.95 17.53 4.11
CA ARG A 133 13.83 18.13 4.85
C ARG A 133 13.00 18.98 3.88
N LYS A 134 11.69 18.73 3.83
CA LYS A 134 10.73 19.42 2.97
C LYS A 134 9.48 19.78 3.75
N THR A 135 8.89 20.93 3.45
CA THR A 135 7.53 21.25 3.89
C THR A 135 6.57 20.44 3.03
N VAL A 136 5.72 19.65 3.68
CA VAL A 136 4.76 18.75 3.05
C VAL A 136 3.37 19.15 3.51
N ARG A 137 2.40 19.16 2.59
CA ARG A 137 0.99 19.38 2.90
C ARG A 137 0.13 18.30 2.26
N PHE A 138 -0.84 17.78 3.00
CA PHE A 138 -1.95 17.01 2.45
C PHE A 138 -3.23 17.79 2.67
N GLN A 139 -3.94 18.11 1.59
CA GLN A 139 -5.18 18.88 1.62
C GLN A 139 -5.95 18.61 0.32
N GLN A 140 -7.29 18.56 0.37
CA GLN A 140 -8.15 18.36 -0.81
C GLN A 140 -7.72 17.15 -1.65
N CYS A 141 -7.45 16.01 -0.99
CA CYS A 141 -7.00 14.78 -1.63
C CYS A 141 -5.69 14.92 -2.46
N LYS A 142 -4.86 15.93 -2.16
CA LYS A 142 -3.60 16.23 -2.83
C LYS A 142 -2.45 16.28 -1.83
N LEU A 143 -1.37 15.55 -2.13
CA LEU A 143 -0.09 15.64 -1.42
C LEU A 143 0.83 16.60 -2.17
N ALA A 144 1.34 17.63 -1.51
CA ALA A 144 2.22 18.64 -2.11
C ALA A 144 3.51 18.82 -1.30
N LEU A 145 4.63 18.97 -2.01
CA LEU A 145 5.92 19.37 -1.46
C LEU A 145 6.22 20.81 -1.84
N TYR A 146 6.74 21.59 -0.90
CA TYR A 146 7.08 22.98 -1.14
C TYR A 146 8.60 23.18 -1.24
N SER A 147 9.01 24.12 -2.09
CA SER A 147 10.42 24.46 -2.30
C SER A 147 10.98 25.29 -1.14
N ASP A 148 10.14 26.13 -0.53
CA ASP A 148 10.47 26.99 0.60
C ASP A 148 9.84 26.50 1.92
N SER A 149 10.39 26.97 3.03
CA SER A 149 9.92 26.60 4.37
C SER A 149 8.61 27.28 4.78
N GLN A 150 8.19 28.32 4.05
CA GLN A 150 6.98 29.09 4.32
C GLN A 150 5.74 28.51 3.60
N GLY A 151 5.93 27.59 2.65
CA GLY A 151 4.88 26.93 1.91
C GLY A 151 4.26 27.79 0.80
N PHE A 152 4.99 28.76 0.25
CA PHE A 152 4.46 29.66 -0.78
C PHE A 152 4.64 29.12 -2.20
N SER A 153 5.73 28.40 -2.47
CA SER A 153 6.00 27.81 -3.78
C SER A 153 5.88 26.28 -3.74
N GLU A 154 4.81 25.77 -4.35
CA GLU A 154 4.63 24.32 -4.60
C GLU A 154 5.70 23.85 -5.59
N SER A 155 6.47 22.84 -5.19
CA SER A 155 7.52 22.24 -6.02
C SER A 155 7.02 21.05 -6.85
N VAL A 156 6.17 20.23 -6.24
CA VAL A 156 5.52 19.08 -6.88
C VAL A 156 4.29 18.69 -6.06
N SER A 157 3.28 18.15 -6.73
CA SER A 157 2.12 17.57 -6.07
C SER A 157 1.59 16.35 -6.81
N TRP A 158 0.86 15.53 -6.06
CA TRP A 158 0.21 14.31 -6.54
C TRP A 158 -1.19 14.23 -5.96
N LYS A 159 -2.14 13.78 -6.79
CA LYS A 159 -3.46 13.42 -6.28
C LYS A 159 -3.38 12.05 -5.63
N VAL A 160 -4.11 11.87 -4.54
CA VAL A 160 -4.11 10.60 -3.80
C VAL A 160 -4.72 9.46 -4.63
N GLU A 161 -5.64 9.76 -5.55
CA GLU A 161 -6.24 8.76 -6.46
C GLU A 161 -5.21 8.12 -7.41
N ASP A 162 -4.14 8.86 -7.74
CA ASP A 162 -3.05 8.39 -8.61
C ASP A 162 -1.93 7.69 -7.84
N MET A 163 -2.03 7.63 -6.51
CA MET A 163 -0.98 7.09 -5.64
C MET A 163 -1.30 5.66 -5.21
N THR A 164 -0.28 4.80 -5.13
CA THR A 164 -0.35 3.58 -4.31
C THR A 164 0.52 3.75 -3.09
N ILE A 165 -0.10 3.64 -1.92
CA ILE A 165 0.51 3.96 -0.63
C ILE A 165 0.89 2.66 0.09
N TYR A 166 2.12 2.63 0.60
CA TYR A 166 2.67 1.56 1.40
C TYR A 166 3.21 2.11 2.72
N LEU A 167 2.99 1.38 3.81
CA LEU A 167 3.68 1.64 5.06
C LEU A 167 5.05 0.99 5.06
N GLY A 168 6.03 1.73 5.55
CA GLY A 168 7.43 1.31 5.60
C GLY A 168 8.32 1.95 4.52
N THR A 169 9.50 1.38 4.37
CA THR A 169 10.50 1.79 3.38
C THR A 169 11.35 0.60 2.97
N MET A 170 11.79 0.58 1.71
CA MET A 170 12.77 -0.40 1.21
C MET A 170 14.14 -0.25 1.90
N HIS A 171 14.49 0.95 2.37
CA HIS A 171 15.82 1.25 2.90
C HIS A 171 15.97 0.84 4.37
N LYS A 172 16.23 -0.44 4.65
CA LYS A 172 16.69 -0.88 5.98
C LYS A 172 18.21 -0.71 6.18
N LYS A 173 19.00 -0.54 5.10
CA LYS A 173 20.49 -0.57 5.12
C LYS A 173 21.19 0.79 4.97
N ASN A 174 20.50 1.85 4.54
CA ASN A 174 21.01 3.23 4.56
C ASN A 174 20.51 3.94 5.83
N PRO A 175 21.10 5.05 6.29
CA PRO A 175 20.58 5.80 7.42
C PRO A 175 19.27 6.49 7.03
N THR A 176 18.19 5.71 7.04
CA THR A 176 16.83 6.23 7.00
C THR A 176 16.64 7.04 8.29
N PRO A 177 16.19 8.31 8.21
CA PRO A 177 16.15 9.19 9.38
C PRO A 177 15.29 8.68 10.54
N SER A 178 14.34 7.79 10.24
CA SER A 178 13.39 7.21 11.19
C SER A 178 12.91 5.86 10.67
N ARG A 179 12.35 5.02 11.54
CA ARG A 179 11.64 3.79 11.14
C ARG A 179 10.19 4.06 10.69
N TYR A 180 9.67 5.24 11.01
CA TYR A 180 8.30 5.64 10.72
C TYR A 180 8.25 6.22 9.30
N CYS A 181 7.99 5.35 8.33
CA CYS A 181 8.05 5.70 6.91
C CYS A 181 6.74 5.37 6.19
N LEU A 182 6.43 6.20 5.19
CA LEU A 182 5.40 5.94 4.20
C LEU A 182 6.06 6.05 2.83
N THR A 183 5.89 5.03 1.99
CA THR A 183 6.39 5.02 0.62
C THR A 183 5.21 5.00 -0.34
N PHE A 184 5.24 5.78 -1.41
CA PHE A 184 4.20 5.75 -2.43
C PHE A 184 4.77 5.72 -3.84
N THR A 185 4.03 5.05 -4.72
CA THR A 185 4.26 5.09 -6.17
C THR A 185 3.16 5.91 -6.83
N VAL A 186 3.44 6.45 -8.00
CA VAL A 186 2.50 7.29 -8.77
C VAL A 186 2.24 6.63 -10.12
N THR A 187 0.98 6.55 -10.52
CA THR A 187 0.57 5.98 -11.81
C THR A 187 1.32 6.66 -12.96
N GLY A 188 1.91 5.86 -13.84
CA GLY A 188 2.67 6.33 -15.01
C GLY A 188 4.16 6.61 -14.75
N GLU A 189 4.61 6.66 -13.50
CA GLU A 189 6.04 6.73 -13.20
C GLU A 189 6.72 5.37 -13.33
N LYS A 190 7.97 5.38 -13.82
CA LYS A 190 8.80 4.18 -13.95
C LYS A 190 9.88 4.15 -12.86
N TYR A 191 10.00 3.00 -12.18
CA TYR A 191 11.00 2.77 -11.13
C TYR A 191 12.11 1.86 -11.63
N THR A 192 12.95 2.40 -12.53
CA THR A 192 13.93 1.60 -13.28
C THR A 192 15.15 1.14 -12.46
N LYS A 193 15.35 1.71 -11.27
CA LYS A 193 16.43 1.36 -10.34
C LYS A 193 16.08 1.81 -8.91
N PRO A 194 16.69 1.22 -7.87
CA PRO A 194 16.53 1.70 -6.50
C PRO A 194 16.89 3.19 -6.35
N PRO A 195 16.08 4.01 -5.64
CA PRO A 195 15.02 3.63 -4.69
C PRO A 195 13.67 3.22 -5.31
N PHE A 196 12.81 2.57 -4.53
CA PHE A 196 11.42 2.27 -4.92
C PHE A 196 10.49 3.39 -4.44
N GLY A 197 9.83 4.09 -5.37
CA GLY A 197 8.84 5.11 -5.03
C GLY A 197 9.40 6.35 -4.30
N HIS A 198 8.48 7.21 -3.89
CA HIS A 198 8.72 8.37 -3.05
C HIS A 198 8.57 7.99 -1.59
N CYS A 199 9.47 8.44 -0.71
CA CYS A 199 9.43 8.09 0.71
C CYS A 199 9.34 9.34 1.60
N LEU A 200 8.36 9.36 2.49
CA LEU A 200 8.25 10.27 3.63
C LEU A 200 8.69 9.57 4.90
N CYS A 201 9.48 10.26 5.72
CA CYS A 201 9.90 9.84 7.04
C CYS A 201 9.37 10.81 8.09
N PHE A 202 8.73 10.24 9.10
CA PHE A 202 8.07 10.94 10.20
C PHE A 202 8.89 10.82 11.47
N ASP A 203 8.73 11.79 12.37
CA ASP A 203 9.47 11.79 13.63
C ASP A 203 8.83 10.82 14.65
N THR A 204 7.52 10.54 14.53
CA THR A 204 6.80 9.60 15.42
C THR A 204 5.88 8.64 14.65
N GLU A 205 5.51 7.55 15.33
CA GLU A 205 4.53 6.57 14.84
C GLU A 205 3.14 7.20 14.66
N ASP A 206 2.72 8.04 15.61
CA ASP A 206 1.43 8.73 15.56
C ASP A 206 1.33 9.69 14.37
N GLU A 207 2.42 10.37 14.00
CA GLU A 207 2.43 11.18 12.79
C GLU A 207 2.28 10.32 11.53
N LEU A 208 3.04 9.22 11.44
CA LEU A 208 2.92 8.29 10.32
C LEU A 208 1.48 7.82 10.15
N TYR A 209 0.86 7.31 11.22
CA TYR A 209 -0.49 6.77 11.14
C TYR A 209 -1.54 7.84 10.86
N ARG A 210 -1.40 9.05 11.39
CA ARG A 210 -2.31 10.17 11.07
C ARG A 210 -2.25 10.54 9.59
N TRP A 211 -1.05 10.62 9.02
CA TRP A 211 -0.88 10.92 7.59
C TRP A 211 -1.38 9.78 6.70
N ALA A 212 -1.02 8.54 7.02
CA ALA A 212 -1.48 7.37 6.29
C ALA A 212 -3.01 7.25 6.34
N ALA A 213 -3.63 7.42 7.51
CA ALA A 213 -5.07 7.38 7.69
C ALA A 213 -5.78 8.45 6.86
N ALA A 214 -5.26 9.70 6.85
CA ALA A 214 -5.84 10.77 6.05
C ALA A 214 -5.82 10.44 4.55
N MET A 215 -4.73 9.84 4.06
CA MET A 215 -4.59 9.46 2.65
C MET A 215 -5.44 8.24 2.28
N TYR A 216 -5.42 7.16 3.08
CA TYR A 216 -6.26 5.99 2.83
C TYR A 216 -7.74 6.34 2.90
N THR A 217 -8.19 7.15 3.87
CA THR A 217 -9.60 7.57 3.93
C THR A 217 -9.98 8.44 2.73
N ALA A 218 -9.05 9.23 2.19
CA ALA A 218 -9.30 9.97 0.96
C ALA A 218 -9.43 9.06 -0.27
N GLN A 219 -8.75 7.90 -0.29
CA GLN A 219 -8.93 6.86 -1.32
C GLN A 219 -10.20 6.03 -1.10
N HIS A 220 -10.62 5.87 0.16
CA HIS A 220 -11.73 5.00 0.59
C HIS A 220 -12.75 5.78 1.45
N PRO A 221 -13.57 6.65 0.84
CA PRO A 221 -14.47 7.55 1.58
C PRO A 221 -15.59 6.83 2.36
N ALA A 222 -15.85 5.55 2.06
CA ALA A 222 -16.76 4.72 2.84
C ALA A 222 -16.23 4.37 4.25
N GLY A 223 -14.94 4.60 4.51
CA GLY A 223 -14.27 4.32 5.78
C GLY A 223 -13.45 3.03 5.76
N LEU A 224 -12.34 3.02 6.49
CA LEU A 224 -11.31 1.98 6.41
C LEU A 224 -11.78 0.62 6.92
N LEU A 225 -12.65 0.60 7.93
CA LEU A 225 -13.18 -0.61 8.57
C LEU A 225 -14.65 -0.90 8.23
N SER A 226 -15.26 -0.14 7.31
CA SER A 226 -16.71 -0.18 7.01
C SER A 226 -17.24 -1.54 6.53
N TRP A 227 -16.33 -2.44 6.16
CA TRP A 227 -16.58 -3.75 5.58
C TRP A 227 -16.17 -4.93 6.48
N LEU A 228 -15.48 -4.70 7.60
CA LEU A 228 -14.98 -5.78 8.48
C LEU A 228 -16.04 -6.36 9.43
N ASN A 229 -17.08 -5.59 9.74
CA ASN A 229 -18.16 -5.97 10.67
C ASN A 229 -19.42 -6.49 9.97
N LYS A 230 -19.31 -6.94 8.72
CA LYS A 230 -20.41 -7.50 7.91
C LYS A 230 -20.10 -8.93 7.51
#